data_AF-A0A935AR91-F1
#
_entry.id   AF-A0A935AR91-F1
#
_cell.length_a   1.000
_cell.length_b   1.000
_cell.length_c   1.000
_cell.angle_alpha   90.00
_cell.angle_beta   90.00
_cell.angle_gamma   90.00
#
_symmetry.space_group_name_H-M   'P 1'
#
loop_
_entity.id
_entity.type
_entity.pdbx_description
1 polymer ?
#
loop_
_entity_poly.entity_id
_entity_poly.type
_entity_poly.pdbx_seq_one_letter_code
_entity_poly.pdbx_strand_id
1 'polypeptide(L)'
;MALERVYLKKGFAEVVDALLDEIASGRGGRLALTDANEGSVVRTLAEAFARELAVCYEQLDAVYRNAYLDSAAGAALDNVVALLGVERQRGGHLEGTATFSRGQPAPEDIHIPLGTLVAGRDVPLFATTANAVLDKGARQVVVGVRAVEPGGETVKAGALASLPRPIAGIDEVSNPGYLVLRQREETDEELRARARRLVRSSNTGTVAALEEAARGLGIREVQVIENPEGRPGEVEVVLGDRDIGADLLAAVKNRLENVRPAGIVLHCGPATPILVQVTATLTLNARPSEREQAEIQKRLGSVLADYFGTLKVGEAVREAKIRALLLGHDAVVGCERSGQRPLLEPFARNGDGTLESIAFRALMGSGDLMARPGERLFLDPKTLPLRLSLESPLEDLWIDIHLSLSGAPAGSDFDARVMGSIKDLFDKAARSATTETPARVRYTDLHGAISRLVVHIHIVRLRVTVTHTRDGLVEELDGEDGEATIGPREQAIPRKPRLRIEGGDG
;
A
#
# COMPACT_ATOMS: atom_id res chain seq x y z
N MET A 1 5.05 1.23 19.04
CA MET A 1 3.66 1.25 19.49
C MET A 1 3.65 1.69 20.94
N ALA A 2 2.85 2.68 21.32
CA ALA A 2 2.66 3.00 22.73
C ALA A 2 1.96 1.79 23.36
N LEU A 3 2.59 1.17 24.36
CA LEU A 3 2.00 0.02 25.05
C LEU A 3 0.75 0.49 25.78
N GLU A 4 -0.34 -0.27 25.65
CA GLU A 4 -1.57 -0.01 26.39
C GLU A 4 -1.28 -0.08 27.89
N ARG A 5 -1.76 0.91 28.64
CA ARG A 5 -1.41 1.08 30.04
C ARG A 5 -2.27 0.14 30.88
N VAL A 6 -1.71 -1.01 31.24
CA VAL A 6 -2.43 -2.04 32.01
C VAL A 6 -2.58 -1.65 33.47
N TYR A 7 -1.62 -0.90 34.03
CA TYR A 7 -1.69 -0.40 35.39
C TYR A 7 -2.47 0.92 35.48
N LEU A 8 -3.62 0.88 36.16
CA LEU A 8 -4.45 2.04 36.43
C LEU A 8 -4.14 2.57 37.84
N LYS A 9 -3.47 3.72 37.90
CA LYS A 9 -3.17 4.41 39.15
C LYS A 9 -4.43 5.06 39.70
N LYS A 10 -4.75 4.81 40.97
CA LYS A 10 -5.81 5.54 41.67
C LYS A 10 -5.29 6.83 42.27
N GLY A 11 -6.03 7.92 42.09
CA GLY A 11 -5.75 9.21 42.71
C GLY A 11 -6.21 9.25 44.18
N PHE A 12 -5.73 10.24 44.94
CA PHE A 12 -6.13 10.42 46.33
C PHE A 12 -7.65 10.46 46.52
N ALA A 13 -8.36 11.29 45.74
CA ALA A 13 -9.82 11.43 45.83
C ALA A 13 -10.54 10.10 45.55
N GLU A 14 -10.12 9.38 44.51
CA GLU A 14 -10.69 8.07 44.16
C GLU A 14 -10.49 7.03 45.26
N VAL A 15 -9.35 7.09 45.97
CA VAL A 15 -9.10 6.21 47.13
C VAL A 15 -9.93 6.63 48.33
N VAL A 16 -10.10 7.93 48.59
CA VAL A 16 -10.98 8.43 49.65
C VAL A 16 -12.42 7.96 49.42
N ASP A 17 -12.95 8.18 48.21
CA ASP A 17 -14.31 7.79 47.85
C ASP A 17 -14.49 6.27 47.98
N ALA A 18 -13.54 5.47 47.47
CA ALA A 18 -13.60 4.02 47.57
C ALA A 18 -13.58 3.52 49.03
N LEU A 19 -12.78 4.15 49.90
CA LEU A 19 -12.73 3.82 51.33
C LEU A 19 -14.02 4.22 52.05
N LEU A 20 -14.57 5.40 51.77
CA LEU A 20 -15.82 5.87 52.36
C LEU A 20 -17.00 5.01 51.93
N ASP A 21 -17.06 4.62 50.66
CA ASP A 21 -18.08 3.69 50.14
C ASP A 21 -17.99 2.32 50.82
N GLU A 22 -16.77 1.80 51.00
CA GLU A 22 -16.57 0.52 51.71
C GLU A 22 -17.00 0.61 53.18
N ILE A 23 -16.63 1.69 53.88
CA ILE A 23 -16.99 1.94 55.28
C ILE A 23 -18.52 2.09 55.44
N ALA A 24 -19.16 2.84 54.54
CA ALA A 24 -20.61 3.04 54.55
C ALA A 24 -21.39 1.76 54.22
N SER A 25 -20.78 0.83 53.47
CA SER A 25 -21.44 -0.42 53.06
C SER A 25 -21.61 -1.43 54.21
N GLY A 26 -20.87 -1.32 55.31
CA GLY A 26 -20.93 -2.27 56.43
C GLY A 26 -20.57 -3.72 56.07
N ARG A 27 -19.93 -3.94 54.91
CA ARG A 27 -19.55 -5.27 54.43
C ARG A 27 -18.67 -6.00 55.46
N GLY A 28 -18.84 -7.32 55.55
CA GLY A 28 -18.12 -8.16 56.51
C GLY A 28 -18.70 -8.14 57.93
N GLY A 29 -19.96 -7.72 58.12
CA GLY A 29 -20.64 -7.74 59.42
C GLY A 29 -20.30 -6.56 60.34
N ARG A 30 -19.76 -5.49 59.78
CA ARG A 30 -19.42 -4.25 60.50
C ARG A 30 -20.63 -3.30 60.54
N LEU A 31 -20.67 -2.45 61.56
CA LEU A 31 -21.61 -1.33 61.61
C LEU A 31 -21.28 -0.33 60.49
N ALA A 32 -22.28 0.02 59.68
CA ALA A 32 -22.16 1.03 58.65
C ALA A 32 -21.96 2.42 59.28
N LEU A 33 -20.86 3.09 58.96
CA LEU A 33 -20.60 4.46 59.40
C LEU A 33 -20.95 5.41 58.26
N THR A 34 -21.90 6.33 58.50
CA THR A 34 -22.51 7.17 57.45
C THR A 34 -22.12 8.64 57.53
N ASP A 35 -21.44 9.07 58.60
CA ASP A 35 -20.96 10.44 58.71
C ASP A 35 -19.68 10.65 57.89
N ALA A 36 -19.87 10.89 56.59
CA ALA A 36 -18.81 11.12 55.61
C ALA A 36 -18.55 12.62 55.34
N ASN A 37 -19.09 13.51 56.20
CA ASN A 37 -18.94 14.95 56.03
C ASN A 37 -17.49 15.39 56.29
N GLU A 38 -17.10 16.54 55.70
CA GLU A 38 -15.81 17.16 55.97
C GLU A 38 -15.65 17.50 57.46
N GLY A 39 -14.51 17.14 58.04
CA GLY A 39 -14.24 17.30 59.46
C GLY A 39 -14.81 16.21 60.38
N SER A 40 -15.54 15.22 59.83
CA SER A 40 -15.91 14.03 60.60
C SER A 40 -14.67 13.17 60.92
N VAL A 41 -14.72 12.43 62.04
CA VAL A 41 -13.63 11.52 62.43
C VAL A 41 -13.45 10.42 61.39
N VAL A 42 -14.55 9.90 60.84
CA VAL A 42 -14.54 8.84 59.81
C VAL A 42 -13.82 9.33 58.56
N ARG A 43 -14.19 10.50 58.04
CA ARG A 43 -13.53 11.07 56.86
C ARG A 43 -12.07 11.42 57.13
N THR A 44 -11.74 11.99 58.28
CA THR A 44 -10.36 12.32 58.64
C THR A 44 -9.46 11.07 58.64
N LEU A 45 -9.94 9.96 59.19
CA LEU A 45 -9.22 8.69 59.18
C LEU A 45 -9.13 8.11 57.76
N ALA A 46 -10.22 8.14 56.99
CA ALA A 46 -10.23 7.67 55.60
C ALA A 46 -9.23 8.46 54.73
N GLU A 47 -9.19 9.78 54.87
CA GLU A 47 -8.23 10.66 54.18
C GLU A 47 -6.78 10.38 54.61
N ALA A 48 -6.53 10.13 55.90
CA ALA A 48 -5.19 9.76 56.38
C ALA A 48 -4.68 8.46 55.74
N PHE A 49 -5.53 7.41 55.70
CA PHE A 49 -5.20 6.16 55.01
C PHE A 49 -5.10 6.32 53.50
N ALA A 50 -6.01 7.07 52.89
CA ALA A 50 -6.01 7.32 51.45
C ALA A 50 -4.75 8.04 51.00
N ARG A 51 -4.20 8.94 51.82
CA ARG A 51 -2.94 9.63 51.56
C ARG A 51 -1.78 8.64 51.43
N GLU A 52 -1.61 7.74 52.40
CA GLU A 52 -0.55 6.74 52.38
C GLU A 52 -0.73 5.75 51.22
N LEU A 53 -1.97 5.31 50.97
CA LEU A 53 -2.28 4.44 49.82
C LEU A 53 -2.01 5.14 48.48
N ALA A 54 -2.35 6.41 48.34
CA ALA A 54 -2.06 7.19 47.13
C ALA A 54 -0.55 7.30 46.90
N VAL A 55 0.26 7.51 47.96
CA VAL A 55 1.72 7.47 47.86
C VAL A 55 2.20 6.10 47.39
N CYS A 56 1.65 5.00 47.92
CA CYS A 56 1.95 3.65 47.44
C CYS A 56 1.59 3.46 45.95
N TYR A 57 0.44 3.97 45.50
CA TYR A 57 0.03 3.94 44.10
C TYR A 57 1.00 4.73 43.20
N GLU A 58 1.49 5.88 43.65
CA GLU A 58 2.52 6.64 42.92
C GLU A 58 3.84 5.87 42.82
N GLN A 59 4.28 5.24 43.92
CA GLN A 59 5.49 4.44 43.93
C GLN A 59 5.37 3.23 42.99
N LEU A 60 4.22 2.55 42.98
CA LEU A 60 3.96 1.43 42.07
C LEU A 60 3.91 1.87 40.60
N ASP A 61 3.32 3.02 40.29
CA ASP A 61 3.35 3.57 38.92
C ASP A 61 4.78 3.90 38.48
N ALA A 62 5.63 4.42 39.39
CA ALA A 62 7.03 4.64 39.10
C ALA A 62 7.78 3.33 38.82
N VAL A 63 7.56 2.29 39.63
CA VAL A 63 8.13 0.95 39.40
C VAL A 63 7.67 0.37 38.06
N TYR A 64 6.38 0.50 37.74
CA TYR A 64 5.83 0.05 36.47
C TYR A 64 6.49 0.75 35.28
N ARG A 65 6.62 2.09 35.31
CA ARG A 65 7.30 2.86 34.25
C ARG A 65 8.79 2.50 34.13
N ASN A 66 9.43 2.17 35.23
CA ASN A 66 10.84 1.77 35.25
C ASN A 66 11.12 0.41 34.58
N ALA A 67 10.09 -0.39 34.30
CA ALA A 67 10.24 -1.68 33.63
C ALA A 67 10.38 -1.57 32.09
N TYR A 68 10.06 -0.42 31.50
CA TYR A 68 10.05 -0.25 30.04
C TYR A 68 11.19 0.65 29.57
N LEU A 69 11.85 0.25 28.47
CA LEU A 69 12.96 0.98 27.87
C LEU A 69 12.61 2.45 27.57
N ASP A 70 11.36 2.72 27.21
CA ASP A 70 10.88 4.02 26.77
C ASP A 70 10.62 4.99 27.92
N SER A 71 10.31 4.49 29.11
CA SER A 71 9.95 5.32 30.26
C SER A 71 10.94 5.22 31.44
N ALA A 72 11.77 4.19 31.50
CA ALA A 72 12.80 4.04 32.54
C ALA A 72 13.86 5.14 32.42
N ALA A 73 14.38 5.61 33.55
CA ALA A 73 15.42 6.64 33.63
C ALA A 73 16.50 6.26 34.68
N GLY A 74 17.69 6.83 34.53
CA GLY A 74 18.84 6.59 35.42
C GLY A 74 19.16 5.10 35.60
N ALA A 75 19.32 4.68 36.85
CA ALA A 75 19.65 3.29 37.19
C ALA A 75 18.59 2.27 36.76
N ALA A 76 17.31 2.66 36.67
CA ALA A 76 16.28 1.77 36.14
C ALA A 76 16.50 1.48 34.66
N LEU A 77 16.87 2.51 33.88
CA LEU A 77 17.21 2.34 32.47
C LEU A 77 18.43 1.41 32.31
N ASP A 78 19.45 1.58 33.15
CA ASP A 78 20.65 0.74 33.16
C ASP A 78 20.29 -0.74 33.35
N ASN A 79 19.40 -1.05 34.29
CA ASN A 79 18.93 -2.43 34.52
C ASN A 79 18.14 -2.99 33.32
N VAL A 80 17.31 -2.17 32.66
CA VAL A 80 16.55 -2.60 31.48
C VAL A 80 17.49 -2.91 30.31
N VAL A 81 18.49 -2.06 30.06
CA VAL A 81 19.43 -2.29 28.94
C VAL A 81 20.44 -3.41 29.23
N ALA A 82 20.72 -3.71 30.50
CA ALA A 82 21.56 -4.84 30.89
C ALA A 82 20.98 -6.19 30.42
N LEU A 83 19.66 -6.33 30.31
CA LEU A 83 19.01 -7.51 29.72
C LEU A 83 19.41 -7.74 28.25
N LEU A 84 19.83 -6.68 27.56
CA LEU A 84 20.32 -6.73 26.18
C LEU A 84 21.85 -6.86 26.11
N GLY A 85 22.54 -7.02 27.24
CA GLY A 85 24.00 -7.03 27.33
C GLY A 85 24.63 -5.66 27.09
N VAL A 86 23.87 -4.57 27.29
CA VAL A 86 24.34 -3.19 27.09
C VAL A 86 24.60 -2.53 28.44
N GLU A 87 25.74 -1.86 28.57
CA GLU A 87 26.08 -1.06 29.75
C GLU A 87 26.23 0.43 29.39
N ARG A 88 25.90 1.32 30.32
CA ARG A 88 26.04 2.78 30.16
C ARG A 88 27.50 3.19 30.03
N GLN A 89 27.78 4.07 29.08
CA GLN A 89 29.09 4.69 28.98
C GLN A 89 29.26 5.79 30.05
N ARG A 90 29.66 5.41 31.26
CA ARG A 90 29.91 6.35 32.36
C ARG A 90 31.07 7.31 32.03
N GLY A 91 30.96 8.56 32.47
CA GLY A 91 32.04 9.53 32.37
C GLY A 91 33.24 9.15 33.25
N GLY A 92 34.33 9.90 33.13
CA GLY A 92 35.50 9.73 33.98
C GLY A 92 36.41 8.56 33.61
N HIS A 93 36.32 8.02 32.39
CA HIS A 93 37.27 7.03 31.88
C HIS A 93 38.07 7.64 30.74
N LEU A 94 39.31 7.20 30.58
CA LEU A 94 40.12 7.55 29.42
C LEU A 94 39.55 6.83 28.19
N GLU A 95 39.31 7.57 27.11
CA GLU A 95 38.80 7.05 25.85
C GLU A 95 39.66 7.51 24.68
N GLY A 96 39.67 6.69 23.63
CA GLY A 96 40.28 7.01 22.35
C GLY A 96 40.18 5.82 21.41
N THR A 97 41.15 5.67 20.53
CA THR A 97 41.16 4.57 19.56
C THR A 97 42.43 3.75 19.67
N ALA A 98 42.30 2.44 19.48
CA ALA A 98 43.41 1.52 19.28
C ALA A 98 43.35 0.93 17.87
N THR A 99 44.51 0.77 17.26
CA THR A 99 44.71 0.14 15.96
C THR A 99 45.25 -1.25 16.22
N PHE A 100 44.51 -2.26 15.77
CA PHE A 100 44.94 -3.66 15.78
C PHE A 100 45.51 -3.95 14.40
N SER A 101 46.74 -4.46 14.35
CA SER A 101 47.48 -4.65 13.11
C SER A 101 48.17 -5.99 13.02
N ARG A 102 48.47 -6.39 11.79
CA ARG A 102 49.25 -7.57 11.47
C ARG A 102 50.23 -7.29 10.33
N GLY A 103 51.34 -8.02 10.31
CA GLY A 103 52.43 -7.82 9.34
C GLY A 103 52.05 -8.22 7.90
N GLN A 104 51.09 -9.12 7.74
CA GLN A 104 50.63 -9.61 6.43
C GLN A 104 49.12 -9.32 6.21
N PRO A 105 48.62 -9.24 4.97
CA PRO A 105 47.17 -9.10 4.69
C PRO A 105 46.33 -10.25 5.28
N ALA A 106 45.25 -9.94 6.00
CA ALA A 106 44.39 -10.90 6.70
C ALA A 106 43.96 -12.06 5.78
N PRO A 107 44.21 -13.34 6.12
CA PRO A 107 43.85 -14.47 5.25
C PRO A 107 42.33 -14.69 5.18
N GLU A 108 41.63 -14.29 6.24
CA GLU A 108 40.18 -14.32 6.43
C GLU A 108 39.77 -13.16 7.34
N ASP A 109 38.46 -12.96 7.53
CA ASP A 109 37.93 -11.93 8.41
C ASP A 109 38.26 -12.27 9.87
N ILE A 110 38.96 -11.38 10.57
CA ILE A 110 39.36 -11.58 11.97
C ILE A 110 38.46 -10.73 12.87
N HIS A 111 37.70 -11.39 13.73
CA HIS A 111 36.79 -10.73 14.66
C HIS A 111 37.51 -10.28 15.93
N ILE A 112 37.32 -9.01 16.30
CA ILE A 112 37.77 -8.41 17.55
C ILE A 112 36.51 -8.17 18.40
N PRO A 113 36.25 -8.99 19.42
CA PRO A 113 35.08 -8.84 20.26
C PRO A 113 35.12 -7.55 21.09
N LEU A 114 33.93 -7.03 21.40
CA LEU A 114 33.69 -6.07 22.48
C LEU A 114 34.33 -6.58 23.78
N GLY A 115 34.96 -5.69 24.54
CA GLY A 115 35.60 -6.05 25.81
C GLY A 115 36.98 -6.70 25.68
N THR A 116 37.57 -6.73 24.47
CA THR A 116 38.96 -7.17 24.27
C THR A 116 39.90 -6.25 25.05
N LEU A 117 40.73 -6.82 25.91
CA LEU A 117 41.66 -6.07 26.76
C LEU A 117 42.92 -5.68 25.99
N VAL A 118 43.33 -4.43 26.15
CA VAL A 118 44.55 -3.83 25.58
C VAL A 118 45.32 -3.18 26.72
N ALA A 119 46.62 -3.46 26.81
CA ALA A 119 47.49 -2.97 27.86
C ALA A 119 48.70 -2.20 27.27
N GLY A 120 49.36 -1.46 28.15
CA GLY A 120 50.60 -0.75 27.88
C GLY A 120 51.46 -0.68 29.13
N ARG A 121 52.66 -0.11 29.02
CA ARG A 121 53.54 0.10 30.19
C ARG A 121 53.10 1.34 30.96
N ASP A 122 52.93 1.21 32.28
CA ASP A 122 52.57 2.30 33.20
C ASP A 122 51.29 3.08 32.81
N VAL A 123 50.37 2.41 32.11
CA VAL A 123 49.05 2.95 31.73
C VAL A 123 47.94 2.02 32.23
N PRO A 124 46.74 2.56 32.54
CA PRO A 124 45.61 1.73 32.95
C PRO A 124 45.24 0.72 31.86
N LEU A 125 44.57 -0.37 32.25
CA LEU A 125 44.08 -1.37 31.32
C LEU A 125 42.92 -0.79 30.50
N PHE A 126 42.89 -1.03 29.19
CA PHE A 126 41.80 -0.61 28.31
C PHE A 126 41.02 -1.81 27.78
N ALA A 127 39.77 -1.59 27.40
CA ALA A 127 38.91 -2.56 26.74
C ALA A 127 38.28 -1.95 25.48
N THR A 128 38.05 -2.77 24.44
CA THR A 128 37.35 -2.32 23.23
C THR A 128 35.88 -1.98 23.53
N THR A 129 35.38 -0.88 22.98
CA THR A 129 34.02 -0.37 23.22
C THR A 129 32.99 -0.81 22.17
N ALA A 130 33.43 -1.51 21.12
CA ALA A 130 32.59 -2.07 20.08
C ALA A 130 33.23 -3.34 19.49
N ASN A 131 32.40 -4.20 18.89
CA ASN A 131 32.91 -5.25 18.01
C ASN A 131 33.53 -4.62 16.76
N ALA A 132 34.63 -5.19 16.28
CA ALA A 132 35.25 -4.80 15.02
C ALA A 132 35.68 -6.04 14.24
N VAL A 133 35.81 -5.89 12.93
CA VAL A 133 36.29 -6.94 12.02
C VAL A 133 37.46 -6.37 11.24
N LEU A 134 38.58 -7.09 11.27
CA LEU A 134 39.66 -6.87 10.33
C LEU A 134 39.35 -7.68 9.08
N ASP A 135 38.86 -7.00 8.04
CA ASP A 135 38.45 -7.64 6.79
C ASP A 135 39.61 -8.37 6.12
N LYS A 136 39.30 -9.47 5.44
CA LYS A 136 40.25 -10.20 4.59
C LYS A 136 40.99 -9.25 3.64
N GLY A 137 42.32 -9.38 3.60
CA GLY A 137 43.20 -8.54 2.79
C GLY A 137 43.59 -7.20 3.44
N ALA A 138 42.91 -6.76 4.51
CA ALA A 138 43.34 -5.61 5.29
C ALA A 138 44.51 -5.97 6.22
N ARG A 139 45.27 -4.96 6.65
CA ARG A 139 46.42 -5.12 7.58
C ARG A 139 46.19 -4.51 8.94
N GLN A 140 45.22 -3.60 9.06
CA GLN A 140 44.92 -2.90 10.29
C GLN A 140 43.43 -2.55 10.37
N VAL A 141 42.91 -2.47 11.60
CA VAL A 141 41.56 -2.00 11.91
C VAL A 141 41.61 -1.10 13.13
N VAL A 142 40.85 0.00 13.10
CA VAL A 142 40.77 0.96 14.21
C VAL A 142 39.50 0.69 15.01
N VAL A 143 39.65 0.59 16.32
CA VAL A 143 38.57 0.27 17.26
C VAL A 143 38.60 1.27 18.41
N GLY A 144 37.43 1.72 18.86
CA GLY A 144 37.32 2.51 20.08
C GLY A 144 37.76 1.71 21.31
N VAL A 145 38.52 2.33 22.19
CA VAL A 145 38.96 1.74 23.47
C VAL A 145 38.68 2.67 24.63
N ARG A 146 38.44 2.09 25.79
CA ARG A 146 38.15 2.79 27.04
C ARG A 146 38.86 2.13 28.21
N ALA A 147 39.37 2.93 29.15
CA ALA A 147 39.97 2.41 30.38
C ALA A 147 38.96 1.57 31.17
N VAL A 148 39.42 0.47 31.78
CA VAL A 148 38.61 -0.42 32.61
C VAL A 148 38.29 0.26 33.95
N GLU A 149 39.26 0.99 34.51
CA GLU A 149 39.08 1.75 35.75
C GLU A 149 38.84 3.24 35.45
N PRO A 150 37.98 3.91 36.24
CA PRO A 150 37.78 5.36 36.13
C PRO A 150 39.00 6.13 36.66
N GLY A 151 39.22 7.32 36.10
CA GLY A 151 40.32 8.22 36.45
C GLY A 151 41.56 7.99 35.58
N GLY A 152 42.68 8.56 36.01
CA GLY A 152 43.96 8.51 35.31
C GLY A 152 44.27 9.77 34.50
N GLU A 153 45.56 9.92 34.19
CA GLU A 153 46.06 11.00 33.35
C GLU A 153 45.94 10.65 31.87
N THR A 154 45.97 11.67 31.01
CA THR A 154 45.91 11.47 29.55
C THR A 154 47.06 10.57 29.09
N VAL A 155 46.73 9.51 28.37
CA VAL A 155 47.71 8.57 27.83
C VAL A 155 48.18 9.04 26.47
N LYS A 156 49.50 9.10 26.26
CA LYS A 156 50.11 9.54 25.00
C LYS A 156 49.90 8.51 23.88
N ALA A 157 49.98 8.97 22.63
CA ALA A 157 50.01 8.08 21.47
C ALA A 157 51.14 7.04 21.59
N GLY A 158 50.87 5.80 21.17
CA GLY A 158 51.80 4.68 21.15
C GLY A 158 52.08 4.02 22.51
N ALA A 159 51.33 4.38 23.56
CA ALA A 159 51.52 3.83 24.90
C ALA A 159 50.85 2.45 25.09
N LEU A 160 49.73 2.19 24.39
CA LEU A 160 49.17 0.84 24.28
C LEU A 160 50.06 0.01 23.34
N ALA A 161 50.45 -1.18 23.78
CA ALA A 161 51.45 -1.99 23.05
C ALA A 161 51.26 -3.51 23.22
N SER A 162 50.31 -3.97 24.05
CA SER A 162 50.16 -5.40 24.31
C SER A 162 48.71 -5.86 24.43
N LEU A 163 48.47 -7.12 24.05
CA LEU A 163 47.22 -7.83 24.25
C LEU A 163 47.41 -8.87 25.35
N PRO A 164 46.89 -8.66 26.57
CA PRO A 164 46.96 -9.64 27.65
C PRO A 164 46.37 -11.00 27.26
N ARG A 165 45.35 -11.00 26.39
CA ARG A 165 44.81 -12.20 25.74
C ARG A 165 45.00 -12.04 24.22
N PRO A 166 45.97 -12.74 23.62
CA PRO A 166 46.20 -12.66 22.18
C PRO A 166 44.96 -13.06 21.36
N ILE A 167 44.69 -12.33 20.29
CA ILE A 167 43.67 -12.69 19.29
C ILE A 167 44.41 -13.35 18.13
N ALA A 168 43.96 -14.54 17.72
CA ALA A 168 44.55 -15.23 16.58
C ALA A 168 44.50 -14.35 15.32
N GLY A 169 45.65 -14.12 14.70
CA GLY A 169 45.77 -13.33 13.47
C GLY A 169 46.06 -11.84 13.66
N ILE A 170 46.10 -11.32 14.90
CA ILE A 170 46.57 -9.96 15.23
C ILE A 170 47.97 -10.03 15.83
N ASP A 171 48.90 -9.24 15.30
CA ASP A 171 50.30 -9.24 15.74
C ASP A 171 50.59 -8.11 16.74
N GLU A 172 49.98 -6.94 16.55
CA GLU A 172 50.28 -5.73 17.33
C GLU A 172 49.03 -4.90 17.60
N VAL A 173 49.06 -4.15 18.70
CA VAL A 173 48.04 -3.16 19.05
C VAL A 173 48.72 -1.86 19.46
N SER A 174 48.26 -0.73 18.93
CA SER A 174 48.78 0.60 19.28
C SER A 174 47.70 1.67 19.30
N ASN A 175 47.83 2.71 20.11
CA ASN A 175 46.94 3.87 20.04
C ASN A 175 47.58 4.99 19.20
N PRO A 176 47.04 5.34 18.02
CA PRO A 176 47.64 6.37 17.16
C PRO A 176 47.52 7.79 17.72
N GLY A 177 46.59 8.02 18.65
CA GLY A 177 46.33 9.31 19.27
C GLY A 177 46.33 9.24 20.80
N TYR A 178 46.15 10.40 21.43
CA TYR A 178 46.00 10.50 22.87
C TYR A 178 44.70 9.82 23.33
N LEU A 179 44.75 9.15 24.48
CA LEU A 179 43.55 8.65 25.16
C LEU A 179 43.22 9.63 26.28
N VAL A 180 42.10 10.31 26.14
CA VAL A 180 41.73 11.48 26.96
C VAL A 180 40.57 11.15 27.87
N LEU A 181 40.49 11.81 29.02
CA LEU A 181 39.42 11.61 29.98
C LEU A 181 38.11 12.15 29.40
N ARG A 182 37.13 11.27 29.17
CA ARG A 182 35.80 11.71 28.77
C ARG A 182 35.07 12.28 29.97
N GLN A 183 34.83 13.59 29.97
CA GLN A 183 34.20 14.27 31.12
C GLN A 183 32.68 14.02 31.22
N ARG A 184 32.01 13.73 30.09
CA ARG A 184 30.55 13.60 30.05
C ARG A 184 30.12 12.13 29.98
N GLU A 185 29.27 11.75 30.93
CA GLU A 185 28.53 10.49 30.93
C GLU A 185 27.47 10.44 29.82
N GLU A 186 27.27 9.25 29.26
CA GLU A 186 26.17 8.98 28.33
C GLU A 186 24.83 9.24 28.99
N THR A 187 24.04 10.10 28.36
CA THR A 187 22.70 10.46 28.83
C THR A 187 21.71 9.31 28.61
N ASP A 188 20.60 9.33 29.34
CA ASP A 188 19.54 8.33 29.19
C ASP A 188 19.04 8.20 27.74
N GLU A 189 18.94 9.33 27.03
CA GLU A 189 18.47 9.33 25.65
C GLU A 189 19.47 8.71 24.69
N GLU A 190 20.77 8.98 24.89
CA GLU A 190 21.85 8.36 24.10
C GLU A 190 21.90 6.85 24.33
N LEU A 191 21.82 6.41 25.58
CA LEU A 191 21.78 5.00 25.97
C LEU A 191 20.56 4.28 25.37
N ARG A 192 19.38 4.89 25.49
CA ARG A 192 18.12 4.37 24.91
C ARG A 192 18.21 4.25 23.40
N ALA A 193 18.73 5.26 22.72
CA ALA A 193 18.91 5.23 21.27
C ALA A 193 19.89 4.12 20.84
N ARG A 194 20.96 3.89 21.61
CA ARG A 194 21.92 2.80 21.37
C ARG A 194 21.29 1.42 21.59
N ALA A 195 20.59 1.21 22.69
CA ALA A 195 19.88 -0.04 22.96
C ALA A 195 18.83 -0.37 21.87
N ARG A 196 18.05 0.63 21.42
CA ARG A 196 17.10 0.44 20.31
C ARG A 196 17.78 0.08 18.99
N ARG A 197 18.95 0.66 18.72
CA ARG A 197 19.74 0.32 17.52
C ARG A 197 20.22 -1.13 17.57
N LEU A 198 20.67 -1.60 18.73
CA LEU A 198 21.09 -2.99 18.91
C LEU A 198 19.95 -3.96 18.58
N VAL A 199 18.77 -3.78 19.20
CA VAL A 199 17.60 -4.64 18.94
C VAL A 199 17.19 -4.64 17.47
N ARG A 200 17.22 -3.47 16.81
CA ARG A 200 16.92 -3.38 15.37
C ARG A 200 17.98 -4.03 14.50
N SER A 201 19.25 -3.92 14.88
CA SER A 201 20.35 -4.59 14.17
C SER A 201 20.34 -6.11 14.36
N SER A 202 19.74 -6.60 15.44
CA SER A 202 19.57 -8.04 15.72
C SER A 202 18.41 -8.68 14.94
N ASN A 203 17.51 -7.88 14.34
CA ASN A 203 16.49 -8.39 13.43
C ASN A 203 17.14 -8.69 12.07
N THR A 204 17.91 -9.77 11.98
CA THR A 204 18.39 -10.35 10.72
C THR A 204 17.60 -11.62 10.40
N GLY A 205 17.68 -12.09 9.16
CA GLY A 205 17.08 -13.38 8.79
C GLY A 205 15.56 -13.44 8.72
N THR A 206 14.86 -12.30 8.74
CA THR A 206 13.40 -12.24 8.56
C THR A 206 13.06 -11.49 7.27
N VAL A 207 11.88 -11.77 6.70
CA VAL A 207 11.32 -11.05 5.55
C VAL A 207 11.33 -9.53 5.77
N ALA A 208 10.83 -9.08 6.93
CA ALA A 208 10.78 -7.66 7.27
C ALA A 208 12.17 -7.01 7.32
N ALA A 209 13.18 -7.75 7.81
CA ALA A 209 14.56 -7.26 7.85
C ALA A 209 15.14 -7.06 6.45
N LEU A 210 14.90 -8.00 5.53
CA LEU A 210 15.35 -7.90 4.14
C LEU A 210 14.66 -6.74 3.42
N GLU A 211 13.36 -6.53 3.65
CA GLU A 211 12.64 -5.39 3.10
C GLU A 211 13.21 -4.05 3.61
N GLU A 212 13.38 -3.91 4.92
CA GLU A 212 13.92 -2.69 5.54
C GLU A 212 15.37 -2.42 5.13
N ALA A 213 16.16 -3.47 4.91
CA ALA A 213 17.53 -3.36 4.43
C ALA A 213 17.61 -2.72 3.04
N ALA A 214 16.70 -3.10 2.13
CA ALA A 214 16.60 -2.48 0.80
C ALA A 214 15.98 -1.07 0.89
N ARG A 215 14.92 -0.88 1.69
CA ARG A 215 14.28 0.44 1.88
C ARG A 215 15.22 1.49 2.48
N GLY A 216 16.10 1.08 3.40
CA GLY A 216 17.08 1.95 4.03
C GLY A 216 18.09 2.58 3.05
N LEU A 217 18.21 2.05 1.83
CA LEU A 217 19.05 2.60 0.76
C LEU A 217 18.26 3.45 -0.26
N GLY A 218 16.98 3.73 0.03
CA GLY A 218 16.14 4.60 -0.79
C GLY A 218 15.25 3.88 -1.80
N ILE A 219 15.21 2.54 -1.81
CA ILE A 219 14.26 1.77 -2.62
C ILE A 219 12.88 1.84 -1.97
N ARG A 220 11.84 2.22 -2.72
CA ARG A 220 10.48 2.36 -2.18
C ARG A 220 9.73 1.03 -2.23
N GLU A 221 9.72 0.40 -3.39
CA GLU A 221 9.01 -0.86 -3.61
C GLU A 221 9.97 -2.05 -3.50
N VAL A 222 9.73 -2.90 -2.50
CA VAL A 222 10.51 -4.12 -2.26
C VAL A 222 9.52 -5.24 -1.95
N GLN A 223 9.70 -6.37 -2.62
CA GLN A 223 8.97 -7.60 -2.34
C GLN A 223 9.97 -8.71 -2.05
N VAL A 224 9.74 -9.46 -0.97
CA VAL A 224 10.54 -10.64 -0.63
C VAL A 224 9.67 -11.87 -0.85
N ILE A 225 10.21 -12.83 -1.59
CA ILE A 225 9.56 -14.09 -1.93
C ILE A 225 10.36 -15.21 -1.28
N GLU A 226 9.72 -15.94 -0.38
CA GLU A 226 10.30 -17.13 0.23
C GLU A 226 10.04 -18.36 -0.65
N ASN A 227 11.06 -19.22 -0.78
CA ASN A 227 11.01 -20.43 -1.59
C ASN A 227 10.51 -20.17 -3.02
N PRO A 228 11.20 -19.32 -3.80
CA PRO A 228 10.82 -19.06 -5.18
C PRO A 228 10.72 -20.39 -5.95
N GLU A 229 9.62 -20.56 -6.67
CA GLU A 229 9.31 -21.80 -7.41
C GLU A 229 9.27 -23.08 -6.53
N GLY A 230 9.05 -22.92 -5.22
CA GLY A 230 8.98 -24.00 -4.25
C GLY A 230 10.34 -24.57 -3.82
N ARG A 231 11.46 -23.89 -4.14
CA ARG A 231 12.82 -24.32 -3.74
C ARG A 231 13.14 -23.92 -2.30
N PRO A 232 13.23 -24.87 -1.34
CA PRO A 232 13.50 -24.53 0.05
C PRO A 232 14.90 -23.97 0.24
N GLY A 233 15.04 -22.96 1.10
CA GLY A 233 16.35 -22.37 1.42
C GLY A 233 16.80 -21.29 0.43
N GLU A 234 15.93 -20.88 -0.50
CA GLU A 234 16.14 -19.74 -1.37
C GLU A 234 15.17 -18.61 -1.00
N VAL A 235 15.66 -17.37 -1.09
CA VAL A 235 14.86 -16.16 -0.93
C VAL A 235 15.17 -15.21 -2.08
N GLU A 236 14.13 -14.71 -2.73
CA GLU A 236 14.24 -13.72 -3.79
C GLU A 236 13.76 -12.35 -3.32
N VAL A 237 14.59 -11.32 -3.47
CA VAL A 237 14.26 -9.92 -3.18
C VAL A 237 14.12 -9.17 -4.50
N VAL A 238 12.89 -8.77 -4.79
CA VAL A 238 12.53 -8.06 -6.00
C VAL A 238 12.40 -6.57 -5.70
N LEU A 239 13.19 -5.77 -6.41
CA LEU A 239 13.17 -4.32 -6.30
C LEU A 239 12.24 -3.72 -7.36
N GLY A 240 11.15 -3.09 -6.93
CA GLY A 240 10.10 -2.60 -7.82
C GLY A 240 10.38 -1.23 -8.44
N ASP A 241 11.31 -0.45 -7.90
CA ASP A 241 11.60 0.91 -8.37
C ASP A 241 12.11 0.92 -9.83
N ARG A 242 11.79 2.00 -10.57
CA ARG A 242 12.27 2.18 -11.95
C ARG A 242 13.73 2.64 -11.93
N ASP A 243 14.47 2.25 -12.97
CA ASP A 243 15.80 2.80 -13.29
C ASP A 243 16.81 2.72 -12.13
N ILE A 244 16.83 1.60 -11.42
CA ILE A 244 17.81 1.34 -10.35
C ILE A 244 19.20 1.27 -10.99
N GLY A 245 20.03 2.29 -10.73
CA GLY A 245 21.41 2.34 -11.22
C GLY A 245 22.25 1.17 -10.71
N ALA A 246 23.26 0.78 -11.48
CA ALA A 246 24.11 -0.38 -11.17
C ALA A 246 24.79 -0.26 -9.79
N ASP A 247 25.25 0.93 -9.42
CA ASP A 247 25.89 1.20 -8.13
C ASP A 247 24.91 1.02 -6.96
N LEU A 248 23.68 1.52 -7.10
CA LEU A 248 22.63 1.37 -6.10
C LEU A 248 22.22 -0.11 -5.96
N LEU A 249 22.10 -0.82 -7.08
CA LEU A 249 21.80 -2.25 -7.06
C LEU A 249 22.90 -3.05 -6.35
N ALA A 250 24.17 -2.71 -6.59
CA ALA A 250 25.30 -3.34 -5.89
C ALA A 250 25.29 -3.04 -4.39
N ALA A 251 25.01 -1.79 -4.01
CA ALA A 251 24.88 -1.41 -2.60
C ALA A 251 23.74 -2.16 -1.89
N VAL A 252 22.59 -2.31 -2.56
CA VAL A 252 21.45 -3.08 -2.03
C VAL A 252 21.81 -4.55 -1.86
N LYS A 253 22.45 -5.18 -2.85
CA LYS A 253 22.92 -6.57 -2.74
C LYS A 253 23.85 -6.77 -1.54
N ASN A 254 24.86 -5.91 -1.38
CA ASN A 254 25.79 -5.98 -0.25
C ASN A 254 25.07 -5.79 1.09
N ARG A 255 24.09 -4.89 1.16
CA ARG A 255 23.32 -4.65 2.38
C ARG A 255 22.43 -5.84 2.74
N LEU A 256 21.80 -6.47 1.75
CA LEU A 256 20.97 -7.65 1.97
C LEU A 256 21.80 -8.85 2.41
N GLU A 257 23.00 -9.05 1.88
CA GLU A 257 23.92 -10.11 2.32
C GLU A 257 24.28 -10.00 3.82
N ASN A 258 24.41 -8.79 4.35
CA ASN A 258 24.67 -8.58 5.78
C ASN A 258 23.47 -8.93 6.68
N VAL A 259 22.26 -8.98 6.12
CA VAL A 259 21.01 -9.29 6.83
C VAL A 259 20.56 -10.73 6.57
N ARG A 260 21.13 -11.38 5.55
CA ARG A 260 20.85 -12.76 5.16
C ARG A 260 21.26 -13.73 6.28
N PRO A 261 20.40 -14.70 6.65
CA PRO A 261 20.76 -15.73 7.61
C PRO A 261 21.65 -16.80 6.96
N ALA A 262 22.47 -17.46 7.77
CA ALA A 262 23.34 -18.53 7.28
C ALA A 262 22.51 -19.68 6.67
N GLY A 263 23.00 -20.27 5.57
CA GLY A 263 22.34 -21.38 4.87
C GLY A 263 21.24 -21.01 3.88
N ILE A 264 20.84 -19.74 3.79
CA ILE A 264 19.87 -19.27 2.78
C ILE A 264 20.60 -18.70 1.57
N VAL A 265 20.20 -19.08 0.36
CA VAL A 265 20.67 -18.44 -0.88
C VAL A 265 19.77 -17.24 -1.18
N LEU A 266 20.37 -16.08 -1.35
CA LEU A 266 19.65 -14.85 -1.64
C LEU A 266 19.83 -14.45 -3.11
N HIS A 267 18.70 -14.25 -3.80
CA HIS A 267 18.66 -13.65 -5.12
C HIS A 267 18.11 -12.23 -5.00
N CYS A 268 18.74 -11.27 -5.66
CA CYS A 268 18.27 -9.89 -5.68
C CYS A 268 18.33 -9.34 -7.11
N GLY A 269 17.20 -8.81 -7.58
CA GLY A 269 17.07 -8.27 -8.93
C GLY A 269 15.95 -7.23 -9.04
N PRO A 270 15.95 -6.43 -10.12
CA PRO A 270 14.83 -5.54 -10.43
C PRO A 270 13.59 -6.36 -10.83
N ALA A 271 12.41 -5.81 -10.58
CA ALA A 271 11.16 -6.38 -11.05
C ALA A 271 11.15 -6.46 -12.58
N THR A 272 10.56 -7.54 -13.11
CA THR A 272 10.39 -7.69 -14.56
C THR A 272 9.28 -6.75 -15.03
N PRO A 273 9.56 -5.78 -15.92
CA PRO A 273 8.57 -4.81 -16.35
C PRO A 273 7.63 -5.40 -17.40
N ILE A 274 6.34 -5.41 -17.09
CA ILE A 274 5.27 -5.74 -18.03
C ILE A 274 4.56 -4.46 -18.43
N LEU A 275 4.61 -4.10 -19.71
CA LEU A 275 3.95 -2.92 -20.23
C LEU A 275 2.49 -3.22 -20.54
N VAL A 276 1.57 -2.34 -20.16
CA VAL A 276 0.14 -2.51 -20.40
C VAL A 276 -0.34 -1.47 -21.39
N GLN A 277 -0.91 -1.92 -22.51
CA GLN A 277 -1.63 -1.07 -23.44
C GLN A 277 -3.12 -1.03 -23.04
N VAL A 278 -3.64 0.18 -22.83
CA VAL A 278 -5.07 0.40 -22.57
C VAL A 278 -5.76 0.77 -23.87
N THR A 279 -6.79 0.00 -24.23
CA THR A 279 -7.60 0.21 -25.44
C THR A 279 -9.08 0.31 -25.08
N ALA A 280 -9.68 1.49 -25.24
CA ALA A 280 -11.08 1.73 -24.88
C ALA A 280 -11.78 2.64 -25.87
N THR A 281 -13.09 2.46 -26.02
CA THR A 281 -13.99 3.42 -26.67
C THR A 281 -14.77 4.15 -25.59
N LEU A 282 -14.69 5.47 -25.57
CA LEU A 282 -15.29 6.33 -24.55
C LEU A 282 -16.39 7.18 -25.19
N THR A 283 -17.59 7.11 -24.62
CA THR A 283 -18.72 7.96 -25.03
C THR A 283 -18.71 9.22 -24.19
N LEU A 284 -18.66 10.38 -24.83
CA LEU A 284 -18.63 11.67 -24.17
C LEU A 284 -20.03 12.25 -23.93
N ASN A 285 -20.15 13.20 -23.02
CA ASN A 285 -21.41 13.91 -22.71
C ASN A 285 -21.74 15.04 -23.69
N ALA A 286 -20.77 15.48 -24.49
CA ALA A 286 -20.89 16.58 -25.43
C ALA A 286 -20.10 16.27 -26.72
N ARG A 287 -20.19 17.16 -27.70
CA ARG A 287 -19.33 17.15 -28.90
C ARG A 287 -18.14 18.12 -28.69
N PRO A 288 -17.06 17.71 -28.01
CA PRO A 288 -15.92 18.58 -27.79
C PRO A 288 -15.16 18.86 -29.08
N SER A 289 -14.54 20.04 -29.13
CA SER A 289 -13.54 20.42 -30.13
C SER A 289 -12.30 19.52 -30.08
N GLU A 290 -11.51 19.47 -31.16
CA GLU A 290 -10.25 18.69 -31.20
C GLU A 290 -9.29 19.05 -30.05
N ARG A 291 -9.26 20.32 -29.63
CA ARG A 291 -8.44 20.79 -28.52
C ARG A 291 -8.90 20.20 -27.19
N GLU A 292 -10.20 20.23 -26.92
CA GLU A 292 -10.79 19.66 -25.70
C GLU A 292 -10.62 18.13 -25.67
N GLN A 293 -10.75 17.46 -26.82
CA GLN A 293 -10.48 16.02 -26.94
C GLN A 293 -9.04 15.68 -26.55
N ALA A 294 -8.07 16.46 -27.03
CA ALA A 294 -6.66 16.28 -26.67
C ALA A 294 -6.41 16.50 -25.16
N GLU A 295 -7.08 17.48 -24.55
CA GLU A 295 -7.01 17.75 -23.11
C GLU A 295 -7.61 16.61 -22.28
N ILE A 296 -8.76 16.07 -22.68
CA ILE A 296 -9.40 14.90 -22.06
C ILE A 296 -8.45 13.70 -22.13
N GLN A 297 -7.91 13.40 -23.31
CA GLN A 297 -7.01 12.27 -23.50
C GLN A 297 -5.74 12.40 -22.65
N LYS A 298 -5.16 13.61 -22.57
CA LYS A 298 -4.00 13.88 -21.71
C LYS A 298 -4.32 13.68 -20.23
N ARG A 299 -5.47 14.17 -19.77
CA ARG A 299 -5.90 14.04 -18.36
C ARG A 299 -6.15 12.59 -17.98
N LEU A 300 -6.87 11.84 -18.82
CA LEU A 300 -7.08 10.40 -18.64
C LEU A 300 -5.75 9.64 -18.63
N GLY A 301 -4.83 9.99 -19.53
CA GLY A 301 -3.49 9.41 -19.55
C GLY A 301 -2.70 9.64 -18.25
N SER A 302 -2.79 10.84 -17.67
CA SER A 302 -2.17 11.15 -16.37
C SER A 302 -2.79 10.31 -15.25
N VAL A 303 -4.13 10.26 -15.16
CA VAL A 303 -4.83 9.51 -14.11
C VAL A 303 -4.47 8.01 -14.16
N LEU A 304 -4.40 7.45 -15.37
CA LEU A 304 -3.96 6.07 -15.55
C LEU A 304 -2.48 5.91 -15.16
N ALA A 305 -1.58 6.79 -15.60
CA ALA A 305 -0.17 6.73 -15.24
C ALA A 305 0.06 6.81 -13.72
N ASP A 306 -0.66 7.69 -13.04
CA ASP A 306 -0.61 7.83 -11.58
C ASP A 306 -1.08 6.54 -10.89
N TYR A 307 -2.21 5.97 -11.33
CA TYR A 307 -2.70 4.69 -10.80
C TYR A 307 -1.67 3.56 -10.97
N PHE A 308 -1.13 3.37 -12.19
CA PHE A 308 -0.11 2.35 -12.43
C PHE A 308 1.19 2.62 -11.64
N GLY A 309 1.51 3.88 -11.36
CA GLY A 309 2.64 4.27 -10.50
C GLY A 309 2.49 3.82 -9.04
N THR A 310 1.25 3.69 -8.55
CA THR A 310 0.97 3.20 -7.18
C THR A 310 0.98 1.68 -7.03
N LEU A 311 1.01 0.93 -8.14
CA LEU A 311 0.95 -0.54 -8.10
C LEU A 311 2.24 -1.14 -7.54
N LYS A 312 2.09 -2.13 -6.68
CA LYS A 312 3.19 -2.91 -6.11
C LYS A 312 3.65 -4.02 -7.07
N VAL A 313 4.81 -4.59 -6.79
CA VAL A 313 5.29 -5.80 -7.48
C VAL A 313 4.31 -6.95 -7.22
N GLY A 314 3.94 -7.68 -8.27
CA GLY A 314 2.96 -8.78 -8.23
C GLY A 314 1.50 -8.33 -8.06
N GLU A 315 1.20 -7.03 -8.06
CA GLU A 315 -0.16 -6.55 -7.88
C GLU A 315 -1.02 -6.73 -9.15
N ALA A 316 -2.25 -7.19 -8.95
CA ALA A 316 -3.25 -7.36 -9.97
C ALA A 316 -3.89 -6.03 -10.41
N VAL A 317 -4.19 -5.89 -11.70
CA VAL A 317 -5.02 -4.77 -12.20
C VAL A 317 -6.39 -5.27 -12.58
N ARG A 318 -7.43 -4.73 -11.92
CA ARG A 318 -8.81 -5.07 -12.22
C ARG A 318 -9.35 -4.24 -13.36
N GLU A 319 -10.01 -4.87 -14.34
CA GLU A 319 -10.62 -4.16 -15.47
C GLU A 319 -11.64 -3.13 -14.98
N ALA A 320 -12.47 -3.52 -14.00
CA ALA A 320 -13.48 -2.66 -13.41
C ALA A 320 -12.89 -1.39 -12.78
N LYS A 321 -11.68 -1.48 -12.19
CA LYS A 321 -11.00 -0.32 -11.60
C LYS A 321 -10.54 0.66 -12.68
N ILE A 322 -9.97 0.16 -13.78
CA ILE A 322 -9.57 0.99 -14.92
C ILE A 322 -10.79 1.65 -15.55
N ARG A 323 -11.88 0.89 -15.74
CA ARG A 323 -13.15 1.42 -16.23
C ARG A 323 -13.70 2.53 -15.33
N ALA A 324 -13.65 2.36 -14.01
CA ALA A 324 -14.07 3.38 -13.06
C ALA A 324 -13.20 4.64 -13.13
N LEU A 325 -11.88 4.51 -13.33
CA LEU A 325 -10.98 5.66 -13.52
C LEU A 325 -11.28 6.42 -14.80
N LEU A 326 -11.62 5.71 -15.90
CA LEU A 326 -12.01 6.33 -17.16
C LEU A 326 -13.36 7.06 -17.05
N LEU A 327 -14.35 6.45 -16.39
CA LEU A 327 -15.67 7.04 -16.13
C LEU A 327 -15.64 8.14 -15.06
N GLY A 328 -14.56 8.23 -14.27
CA GLY A 328 -14.41 9.27 -13.25
C GLY A 328 -14.13 10.67 -13.80
N HIS A 329 -13.94 10.80 -15.12
CA HIS A 329 -13.79 12.10 -15.78
C HIS A 329 -15.16 12.67 -16.17
N ASP A 330 -15.45 13.92 -15.79
CA ASP A 330 -16.77 14.56 -15.94
C ASP A 330 -17.36 14.51 -17.38
N ALA A 331 -16.47 14.52 -18.38
CA ALA A 331 -16.85 14.45 -19.79
C ALA A 331 -17.25 13.04 -20.29
N VAL A 332 -16.95 11.97 -19.55
CA VAL A 332 -17.12 10.58 -20.01
C VAL A 332 -18.37 9.97 -19.38
N VAL A 333 -19.30 9.51 -20.23
CA VAL A 333 -20.58 8.89 -19.83
C VAL A 333 -20.55 7.38 -20.01
N GLY A 334 -19.81 6.91 -21.02
CA GLY A 334 -19.70 5.49 -21.36
C GLY A 334 -18.26 5.08 -21.55
N CYS A 335 -17.96 3.82 -21.22
CA CYS A 335 -16.68 3.19 -21.49
C CYS A 335 -16.97 1.78 -21.98
N GLU A 336 -16.49 1.42 -23.16
CA GLU A 336 -16.64 0.10 -23.77
C GLU A 336 -15.30 -0.41 -24.32
N ARG A 337 -15.23 -1.70 -24.59
CA ARG A 337 -14.06 -2.30 -25.25
C ARG A 337 -14.08 -1.92 -26.73
N SER A 338 -12.92 -1.61 -27.30
CA SER A 338 -12.83 -1.27 -28.73
C SER A 338 -12.84 -2.54 -29.58
N GLY A 339 -14.02 -2.92 -30.08
CA GLY A 339 -14.20 -4.13 -30.89
C GLY A 339 -13.95 -5.40 -30.07
N GLN A 340 -13.18 -6.35 -30.62
CA GLN A 340 -12.83 -7.59 -29.93
C GLN A 340 -11.58 -7.49 -29.04
N ARG A 341 -10.96 -6.31 -28.95
CA ARG A 341 -9.74 -6.13 -28.16
C ARG A 341 -10.07 -6.02 -26.67
N PRO A 342 -9.25 -6.63 -25.79
CA PRO A 342 -9.41 -6.43 -24.36
C PRO A 342 -9.10 -4.99 -23.96
N LEU A 343 -9.68 -4.54 -22.85
CA LEU A 343 -9.40 -3.20 -22.31
C LEU A 343 -7.92 -3.06 -21.93
N LEU A 344 -7.35 -4.13 -21.40
CA LEU A 344 -5.97 -4.22 -20.92
C LEU A 344 -5.25 -5.30 -21.71
N GLU A 345 -4.17 -4.91 -22.40
CA GLU A 345 -3.31 -5.86 -23.11
C GLU A 345 -1.88 -5.77 -22.57
N PRO A 346 -1.35 -6.86 -21.98
CA PRO A 346 0.00 -6.89 -21.41
C PRO A 346 1.06 -7.31 -22.43
N PHE A 347 2.22 -6.68 -22.36
CA PHE A 347 3.38 -6.93 -23.20
C PHE A 347 4.65 -7.11 -22.35
N ALA A 348 5.41 -8.16 -22.66
CA ALA A 348 6.74 -8.38 -22.08
C ALA A 348 7.81 -8.05 -23.13
N ARG A 349 8.99 -7.59 -22.68
CA ARG A 349 10.17 -7.46 -23.55
C ARG A 349 10.88 -8.81 -23.64
N ASN A 350 11.13 -9.27 -24.85
CA ASN A 350 11.96 -10.44 -25.12
C ASN A 350 13.46 -10.07 -25.04
N GLY A 351 14.34 -11.08 -25.02
CA GLY A 351 15.80 -10.89 -24.96
C GLY A 351 16.35 -10.03 -26.10
N ASP A 352 15.67 -10.01 -27.24
CA ASP A 352 16.01 -9.21 -28.42
C ASP A 352 15.43 -7.77 -28.38
N GLY A 353 14.74 -7.42 -27.29
CA GLY A 353 14.15 -6.09 -27.06
C GLY A 353 12.77 -5.85 -27.69
N THR A 354 12.25 -6.81 -28.46
CA THR A 354 10.89 -6.78 -29.03
C THR A 354 9.81 -6.97 -27.96
N LEU A 355 8.63 -6.38 -28.18
CA LEU A 355 7.48 -6.52 -27.30
C LEU A 355 6.54 -7.60 -27.82
N GLU A 356 6.21 -8.56 -26.96
CA GLU A 356 5.27 -9.63 -27.27
C GLU A 356 4.08 -9.62 -26.30
N SER A 357 2.88 -9.82 -26.84
CA SER A 357 1.66 -9.87 -26.04
C SER A 357 1.67 -11.15 -25.20
N ILE A 358 1.56 -10.97 -23.88
CA ILE A 358 1.48 -12.08 -22.91
C ILE A 358 0.05 -12.29 -22.41
N ALA A 359 -0.95 -11.81 -23.16
CA ALA A 359 -2.36 -11.89 -22.80
C ALA A 359 -2.80 -13.32 -22.49
N PHE A 360 -2.29 -14.32 -23.24
CA PHE A 360 -2.61 -15.73 -23.04
C PHE A 360 -2.36 -16.26 -21.61
N ARG A 361 -1.42 -15.64 -20.86
CA ARG A 361 -1.09 -16.03 -19.48
C ARG A 361 -1.51 -15.03 -18.42
N ALA A 362 -1.57 -13.75 -18.77
CA ALA A 362 -1.76 -12.67 -17.80
C ALA A 362 -3.18 -12.09 -17.80
N LEU A 363 -3.95 -12.28 -18.89
CA LEU A 363 -5.32 -11.80 -18.99
C LEU A 363 -6.30 -12.90 -18.58
N MET A 364 -7.13 -12.61 -17.59
CA MET A 364 -8.18 -13.51 -17.11
C MET A 364 -9.44 -13.38 -17.95
N GLY A 365 -10.33 -14.40 -17.89
CA GLY A 365 -11.63 -14.35 -18.56
C GLY A 365 -12.53 -13.20 -18.09
N SER A 366 -12.33 -12.69 -16.87
CA SER A 366 -12.97 -11.47 -16.36
C SER A 366 -12.48 -10.18 -17.01
N GLY A 367 -11.34 -10.23 -17.73
CA GLY A 367 -10.62 -9.06 -18.25
C GLY A 367 -9.59 -8.47 -17.28
N ASP A 368 -9.46 -9.03 -16.08
CA ASP A 368 -8.44 -8.62 -15.12
C ASP A 368 -7.04 -9.08 -15.54
N LEU A 369 -6.04 -8.30 -15.14
CA LEU A 369 -4.63 -8.57 -15.40
C LEU A 369 -3.94 -9.10 -14.15
N MET A 370 -3.30 -10.27 -14.26
CA MET A 370 -2.50 -10.89 -13.22
C MET A 370 -1.01 -10.70 -13.50
N ALA A 371 -0.29 -10.16 -12.52
CA ALA A 371 1.17 -10.16 -12.50
C ALA A 371 1.68 -11.41 -11.76
N ARG A 372 2.76 -12.03 -12.24
CA ARG A 372 3.46 -13.07 -11.47
C ARG A 372 4.24 -12.46 -10.31
N PRO A 373 4.62 -13.27 -9.30
CA PRO A 373 5.63 -12.87 -8.33
C PRO A 373 6.88 -12.35 -9.06
N GLY A 374 7.35 -11.16 -8.68
CA GLY A 374 8.49 -10.51 -9.32
C GLY A 374 8.21 -9.73 -10.62
N GLU A 375 7.00 -9.80 -11.19
CA GLU A 375 6.57 -8.94 -12.29
C GLU A 375 5.92 -7.66 -11.76
N ARG A 376 6.12 -6.53 -12.45
CA ARG A 376 5.40 -5.30 -12.15
C ARG A 376 4.76 -4.74 -13.42
N LEU A 377 3.49 -4.37 -13.28
CA LEU A 377 2.68 -3.81 -14.36
C LEU A 377 2.94 -2.32 -14.48
N PHE A 378 3.21 -1.86 -15.69
CA PHE A 378 3.53 -0.47 -15.97
C PHE A 378 2.72 0.06 -17.14
N LEU A 379 2.46 1.36 -17.09
CA LEU A 379 1.92 2.11 -18.20
C LEU A 379 3.03 3.05 -18.70
N ASP A 380 3.48 2.84 -19.94
CA ASP A 380 4.48 3.69 -20.58
C ASP A 380 3.95 4.18 -21.94
N PRO A 381 3.28 5.35 -21.97
CA PRO A 381 2.69 5.89 -23.19
C PRO A 381 3.71 6.22 -24.28
N LYS A 382 5.00 6.37 -23.95
CA LYS A 382 6.06 6.62 -24.94
C LYS A 382 6.39 5.36 -25.75
N THR A 383 6.38 4.21 -25.08
CA THR A 383 6.68 2.92 -25.70
C THR A 383 5.41 2.27 -26.28
N LEU A 384 4.31 2.27 -25.51
CA LEU A 384 3.01 1.75 -25.92
C LEU A 384 1.93 2.83 -25.72
N PRO A 385 1.54 3.55 -26.77
CA PRO A 385 0.56 4.63 -26.65
C PRO A 385 -0.82 4.09 -26.25
N LEU A 386 -1.56 4.92 -25.52
CA LEU A 386 -2.95 4.67 -25.16
C LEU A 386 -3.83 4.74 -26.41
N ARG A 387 -4.72 3.76 -26.58
CA ARG A 387 -5.69 3.72 -27.68
C ARG A 387 -7.09 4.04 -27.15
N LEU A 388 -7.34 5.31 -26.88
CA LEU A 388 -8.65 5.79 -26.44
C LEU A 388 -9.37 6.42 -27.64
N SER A 389 -10.47 5.79 -28.08
CA SER A 389 -11.36 6.37 -29.09
C SER A 389 -12.41 7.22 -28.37
N LEU A 390 -12.43 8.52 -28.62
CA LEU A 390 -13.40 9.43 -28.04
C LEU A 390 -14.56 9.62 -29.02
N GLU A 391 -15.75 9.20 -28.63
CA GLU A 391 -16.94 9.28 -29.46
C GLU A 391 -17.95 10.26 -28.85
N SER A 392 -18.65 10.99 -29.70
CA SER A 392 -19.73 11.90 -29.29
C SER A 392 -20.89 11.13 -28.64
N PRO A 393 -21.72 11.81 -27.81
CA PRO A 393 -22.91 11.20 -27.22
C PRO A 393 -23.83 10.59 -28.28
N LEU A 394 -24.61 9.59 -27.87
CA LEU A 394 -25.71 9.09 -28.67
C LEU A 394 -26.81 10.17 -28.71
N GLU A 395 -27.40 10.39 -29.87
CA GLU A 395 -28.52 11.33 -30.03
C GLU A 395 -29.84 10.61 -29.84
N ASP A 396 -30.76 11.20 -29.06
CA ASP A 396 -32.05 10.57 -28.78
C ASP A 396 -32.95 10.57 -30.02
N LEU A 397 -33.52 9.40 -30.32
CA LEU A 397 -34.54 9.18 -31.32
C LEU A 397 -35.85 8.82 -30.61
N TRP A 398 -36.74 9.81 -30.47
CA TRP A 398 -38.01 9.62 -29.76
C TRP A 398 -39.01 8.91 -30.65
N ILE A 399 -39.63 7.83 -30.14
CA ILE A 399 -40.60 7.04 -30.89
C ILE A 399 -41.96 7.09 -30.17
N ASP A 400 -42.92 7.75 -30.80
CA ASP A 400 -44.31 7.83 -30.34
C ASP A 400 -45.16 6.83 -31.15
N ILE A 401 -45.89 5.97 -30.43
CA ILE A 401 -46.62 4.84 -31.02
C ILE A 401 -48.11 5.03 -30.75
N HIS A 402 -48.90 5.04 -31.82
CA HIS A 402 -50.35 5.06 -31.79
C HIS A 402 -50.86 3.75 -32.37
N LEU A 403 -51.51 2.94 -31.55
CA LEU A 403 -51.92 1.60 -31.92
C LEU A 403 -53.41 1.42 -31.63
N SER A 404 -54.16 1.08 -32.68
CA SER A 404 -55.58 0.73 -32.61
C SER A 404 -55.74 -0.77 -32.84
N LEU A 405 -56.43 -1.45 -31.92
CA LEU A 405 -56.58 -2.91 -31.90
C LEU A 405 -58.06 -3.30 -31.93
N SER A 406 -58.36 -4.46 -32.50
CA SER A 406 -59.72 -5.00 -32.59
C SER A 406 -60.29 -5.52 -31.27
N GLY A 407 -59.49 -5.52 -30.19
CA GLY A 407 -59.84 -6.06 -28.88
C GLY A 407 -58.75 -5.76 -27.84
N ALA A 408 -59.05 -6.04 -26.56
CA ALA A 408 -58.09 -5.78 -25.48
C ALA A 408 -56.90 -6.77 -25.54
N PRO A 409 -55.65 -6.29 -25.48
CA PRO A 409 -54.48 -7.15 -25.45
C PRO A 409 -54.38 -7.93 -24.12
N ALA A 410 -53.82 -9.14 -24.19
CA ALA A 410 -53.64 -9.99 -23.02
C ALA A 410 -52.35 -9.64 -22.25
N GLY A 411 -52.47 -9.46 -20.93
CA GLY A 411 -51.35 -9.23 -20.01
C GLY A 411 -51.10 -7.74 -19.71
N SER A 412 -50.78 -7.44 -18.45
CA SER A 412 -50.48 -6.07 -17.99
C SER A 412 -49.13 -5.53 -18.47
N ASP A 413 -48.31 -6.37 -19.10
CA ASP A 413 -46.97 -6.09 -19.61
C ASP A 413 -46.94 -5.76 -21.12
N PHE A 414 -48.11 -5.67 -21.77
CA PHE A 414 -48.22 -5.48 -23.22
C PHE A 414 -47.48 -4.23 -23.70
N ASP A 415 -47.66 -3.08 -23.02
CA ASP A 415 -46.95 -1.83 -23.34
C ASP A 415 -45.43 -2.02 -23.32
N ALA A 416 -44.91 -2.75 -22.33
CA ALA A 416 -43.48 -3.02 -22.19
C ALA A 416 -42.96 -3.95 -23.30
N ARG A 417 -43.73 -4.97 -23.69
CA ARG A 417 -43.39 -5.86 -24.81
C ARG A 417 -43.36 -5.12 -26.15
N VAL A 418 -44.31 -4.20 -26.38
CA VAL A 418 -44.33 -3.35 -27.58
C VAL A 418 -43.13 -2.41 -27.60
N MET A 419 -42.87 -1.68 -26.51
CA MET A 419 -41.72 -0.79 -26.40
C MET A 419 -40.39 -1.54 -26.59
N GLY A 420 -40.22 -2.71 -25.97
CA GLY A 420 -39.03 -3.55 -26.11
C GLY A 420 -38.81 -4.03 -27.54
N SER A 421 -39.86 -4.54 -28.20
CA SER A 421 -39.76 -5.05 -29.58
C SER A 421 -39.41 -3.95 -30.59
N ILE A 422 -39.97 -2.75 -30.41
CA ILE A 422 -39.67 -1.60 -31.26
C ILE A 422 -38.26 -1.08 -30.98
N LYS A 423 -37.87 -0.97 -29.71
CA LYS A 423 -36.50 -0.59 -29.32
C LYS A 423 -35.47 -1.53 -29.95
N ASP A 424 -35.68 -2.83 -29.86
CA ASP A 424 -34.77 -3.84 -30.42
C ASP A 424 -34.64 -3.72 -31.95
N LEU A 425 -35.74 -3.43 -32.65
CA LEU A 425 -35.74 -3.24 -34.10
C LEU A 425 -34.93 -2.00 -34.49
N PHE A 426 -35.18 -0.86 -33.84
CA PHE A 426 -34.46 0.38 -34.10
C PHE A 426 -33.00 0.30 -33.67
N ASP A 427 -32.68 -0.29 -32.52
CA ASP A 427 -31.29 -0.49 -32.07
C ASP A 427 -30.52 -1.40 -33.02
N LYS A 428 -31.17 -2.44 -33.57
CA LYS A 428 -30.57 -3.32 -34.57
C LYS A 428 -30.26 -2.57 -35.87
N ALA A 429 -31.18 -1.71 -36.31
CA ALA A 429 -30.98 -0.87 -37.49
C ALA A 429 -29.88 0.18 -37.24
N ALA A 430 -29.87 0.83 -36.07
CA ALA A 430 -28.87 1.82 -35.67
C ALA A 430 -27.43 1.25 -35.67
N ARG A 431 -27.24 -0.02 -35.28
CA ARG A 431 -25.93 -0.71 -35.36
C ARG A 431 -25.38 -0.86 -36.77
N SER A 432 -26.24 -0.79 -37.79
CA SER A 432 -25.86 -0.88 -39.21
C SER A 432 -25.78 0.47 -39.91
N ALA A 433 -26.18 1.56 -39.24
CA ALA A 433 -26.12 2.91 -39.79
C ALA A 433 -24.68 3.42 -39.80
N THR A 434 -24.26 3.98 -40.93
CA THR A 434 -22.98 4.71 -41.04
C THR A 434 -23.23 6.14 -41.52
N THR A 435 -22.22 7.00 -41.44
CA THR A 435 -22.31 8.38 -41.92
C THR A 435 -22.60 8.47 -43.42
N GLU A 436 -22.19 7.47 -44.21
CA GLU A 436 -22.41 7.43 -45.66
C GLU A 436 -23.68 6.68 -46.05
N THR A 437 -24.14 5.74 -45.22
CA THR A 437 -25.35 4.93 -45.46
C THR A 437 -26.24 4.91 -44.21
N PRO A 438 -27.25 5.79 -44.11
CA PRO A 438 -28.21 5.74 -43.00
C PRO A 438 -29.02 4.44 -43.07
N ALA A 439 -29.27 3.83 -41.91
CA ALA A 439 -30.14 2.66 -41.83
C ALA A 439 -31.60 3.09 -42.00
N ARG A 440 -32.46 2.15 -42.41
CA ARG A 440 -33.88 2.40 -42.61
C ARG A 440 -34.70 1.36 -41.87
N VAL A 441 -35.78 1.81 -41.22
CA VAL A 441 -36.79 0.95 -40.62
C VAL A 441 -38.08 1.16 -41.37
N ARG A 442 -38.65 0.08 -41.92
CA ARG A 442 -39.91 0.15 -42.68
C ARG A 442 -41.10 -0.06 -41.78
N TYR A 443 -42.23 0.50 -42.19
CA TYR A 443 -43.52 0.26 -41.55
C TYR A 443 -43.87 -1.24 -41.49
N THR A 444 -43.55 -2.01 -42.53
CA THR A 444 -43.83 -3.45 -42.60
C THR A 444 -43.07 -4.25 -41.53
N ASP A 445 -41.83 -3.87 -41.23
CA ASP A 445 -41.02 -4.51 -40.18
C ASP A 445 -41.60 -4.22 -38.78
N LEU A 446 -42.06 -2.99 -38.55
CA LEU A 446 -42.73 -2.57 -37.31
C LEU A 446 -44.08 -3.27 -37.14
N HIS A 447 -44.90 -3.26 -38.18
CA HIS A 447 -46.19 -3.94 -38.19
C HIS A 447 -46.02 -5.44 -37.92
N GLY A 448 -45.03 -6.09 -38.55
CA GLY A 448 -44.71 -7.50 -38.31
C GLY A 448 -44.16 -7.79 -36.91
N ALA A 449 -43.39 -6.88 -36.32
CA ALA A 449 -42.93 -7.00 -34.94
C ALA A 449 -44.09 -6.94 -33.94
N ILE A 450 -45.01 -5.99 -34.09
CA ILE A 450 -46.18 -5.83 -33.22
C ILE A 450 -47.21 -6.94 -33.46
N SER A 451 -47.42 -7.36 -34.71
CA SER A 451 -48.36 -8.45 -35.04
C SER A 451 -48.03 -9.75 -34.32
N ARG A 452 -46.75 -10.04 -34.10
CA ARG A 452 -46.30 -11.22 -33.32
C ARG A 452 -46.70 -11.17 -31.85
N LEU A 453 -47.00 -9.99 -31.31
CA LEU A 453 -47.43 -9.79 -29.93
C LEU A 453 -48.95 -9.90 -29.75
N VAL A 454 -49.72 -9.85 -30.84
CA VAL A 454 -51.19 -9.86 -30.83
C VAL A 454 -51.74 -11.10 -31.54
N VAL A 455 -51.86 -12.21 -30.79
CA VAL A 455 -52.19 -13.54 -31.35
C VAL A 455 -53.69 -13.74 -31.61
N HIS A 456 -54.56 -13.05 -30.86
CA HIS A 456 -56.03 -13.23 -30.91
C HIS A 456 -56.82 -11.97 -31.27
N ILE A 457 -56.12 -10.88 -31.59
CA ILE A 457 -56.68 -9.60 -32.00
C ILE A 457 -55.85 -9.11 -33.20
N HIS A 458 -56.43 -8.27 -34.05
CA HIS A 458 -55.70 -7.71 -35.19
C HIS A 458 -55.45 -6.21 -34.98
N ILE A 459 -54.40 -5.73 -35.64
CA ILE A 459 -54.07 -4.30 -35.69
C ILE A 459 -55.05 -3.64 -36.67
N VAL A 460 -55.84 -2.70 -36.17
CA VAL A 460 -56.77 -1.90 -36.98
C VAL A 460 -56.04 -0.71 -37.58
N ARG A 461 -55.15 -0.08 -36.82
CA ARG A 461 -54.27 0.99 -37.31
C ARG A 461 -53.00 1.05 -36.46
N LEU A 462 -51.85 1.21 -37.11
CA LEU A 462 -50.58 1.52 -36.48
C LEU A 462 -50.07 2.82 -37.08
N ARG A 463 -49.76 3.80 -36.22
CA ARG A 463 -49.03 5.00 -36.60
C ARG A 463 -47.83 5.14 -35.68
N VAL A 464 -46.65 5.28 -36.28
CA VAL A 464 -45.40 5.48 -35.55
C VAL A 464 -44.82 6.82 -35.99
N THR A 465 -44.52 7.67 -35.03
CA THR A 465 -43.87 8.96 -35.27
C THR A 465 -42.49 8.92 -34.66
N VAL A 466 -41.48 9.15 -35.48
CA VAL A 466 -40.06 9.15 -35.12
C VAL A 466 -39.57 10.59 -35.13
N THR A 467 -39.02 11.06 -34.02
CA THR A 467 -38.50 12.43 -33.87
C THR A 467 -37.00 12.39 -33.58
N HIS A 468 -36.22 12.99 -34.47
CA HIS A 468 -34.77 13.06 -34.39
C HIS A 468 -34.32 14.28 -33.58
N THR A 469 -33.57 14.06 -32.49
CA THR A 469 -33.03 15.18 -31.70
C THR A 469 -31.90 15.92 -32.42
N ARG A 470 -31.20 15.26 -33.35
CA ARG A 470 -30.04 15.83 -34.08
C ARG A 470 -30.38 17.00 -35.00
N ASP A 471 -31.52 16.94 -35.69
CA ASP A 471 -31.92 17.87 -36.75
C ASP A 471 -33.38 18.32 -36.63
N GLY A 472 -34.13 17.77 -35.67
CA GLY A 472 -35.55 18.06 -35.47
C GLY A 472 -36.45 17.42 -36.52
N LEU A 473 -35.92 16.49 -37.35
CA LEU A 473 -36.71 15.79 -38.36
C LEU A 473 -37.79 14.94 -37.67
N VAL A 474 -39.00 15.01 -38.20
CA VAL A 474 -40.14 14.17 -37.77
C VAL A 474 -40.58 13.33 -38.95
N GLU A 475 -40.46 12.01 -38.80
CA GLU A 475 -40.85 11.03 -39.81
C GLU A 475 -42.07 10.25 -39.30
N GLU A 476 -43.13 10.19 -40.12
CA GLU A 476 -44.37 9.51 -39.77
C GLU A 476 -44.58 8.27 -40.65
N LEU A 477 -44.82 7.14 -39.99
CA LEU A 477 -45.08 5.85 -40.60
C LEU A 477 -46.54 5.46 -40.30
N ASP A 478 -47.43 5.70 -41.26
CA ASP A 478 -48.89 5.47 -41.16
C ASP A 478 -49.41 4.61 -42.34
N GLY A 479 -48.52 3.88 -43.03
CA GLY A 479 -48.85 3.05 -44.19
C GLY A 479 -47.68 2.23 -44.72
N GLU A 480 -47.93 1.28 -45.63
CA GLU A 480 -46.95 0.27 -46.09
C GLU A 480 -45.67 0.84 -46.72
N ASP A 481 -45.75 2.03 -47.32
CA ASP A 481 -44.60 2.73 -47.92
C ASP A 481 -43.82 3.61 -46.92
N GLY A 482 -44.25 3.68 -45.66
CA GLY A 482 -43.59 4.48 -44.63
C GLY A 482 -42.22 3.92 -44.26
N GLU A 483 -41.19 4.78 -44.28
CA GLU A 483 -39.83 4.45 -43.81
C GLU A 483 -39.36 5.54 -42.84
N ALA A 484 -38.64 5.13 -41.78
CA ALA A 484 -37.86 6.02 -40.93
C ALA A 484 -36.37 5.83 -41.27
N THR A 485 -35.64 6.92 -41.37
CA THR A 485 -34.18 6.92 -41.48
C THR A 485 -33.56 6.92 -40.09
N ILE A 486 -32.42 6.28 -39.93
CA ILE A 486 -31.66 6.27 -38.68
C ILE A 486 -30.24 6.68 -39.02
N GLY A 487 -29.82 7.81 -38.45
CA GLY A 487 -28.48 8.34 -38.54
C GLY A 487 -27.48 7.52 -37.72
N PRO A 488 -26.17 7.70 -37.97
CA PRO A 488 -25.16 7.08 -37.14
C PRO A 488 -25.29 7.60 -35.70
N ARG A 489 -25.13 6.69 -34.73
CA ARG A 489 -25.13 7.02 -33.28
C ARG A 489 -26.44 7.60 -32.74
N GLU A 490 -27.58 7.26 -33.34
CA GLU A 490 -28.89 7.53 -32.74
C GLU A 490 -29.34 6.37 -31.86
N GLN A 491 -30.00 6.68 -30.74
CA GLN A 491 -30.56 5.70 -29.82
C GLN A 491 -32.07 5.82 -29.73
N ALA A 492 -32.77 4.70 -29.91
CA ALA A 492 -34.22 4.66 -29.83
C ALA A 492 -34.73 4.78 -28.38
N ILE A 493 -35.55 5.80 -28.14
CA ILE A 493 -36.26 6.04 -26.88
C ILE A 493 -37.77 5.93 -27.16
N PRO A 494 -38.34 4.71 -27.17
CA PRO A 494 -39.78 4.54 -27.34
C PRO A 494 -40.54 5.01 -26.10
N ARG A 495 -41.65 5.71 -26.34
CA ARG A 495 -42.57 6.17 -25.31
C ARG A 495 -43.72 5.19 -25.14
N LYS A 496 -44.46 5.34 -24.03
CA LYS A 496 -45.64 4.53 -23.74
C LYS A 496 -46.63 4.62 -24.92
N PRO A 497 -47.07 3.48 -25.49
CA PRO A 497 -47.95 3.49 -26.64
C PRO A 497 -49.34 4.04 -26.26
N ARG A 498 -49.94 4.79 -27.18
CA ARG A 498 -51.33 5.23 -27.09
C ARG A 498 -52.22 4.17 -27.71
N LEU A 499 -52.89 3.41 -26.85
CA LEU A 499 -53.77 2.31 -27.25
C LEU A 499 -55.21 2.78 -27.43
N ARG A 500 -55.85 2.38 -28.54
CA ARG A 500 -57.29 2.51 -28.78
C ARG A 500 -57.86 1.13 -29.11
N ILE A 501 -59.00 0.78 -28.54
CA ILE A 501 -59.69 -0.47 -28.85
C ILE A 501 -60.89 -0.11 -29.74
N GLU A 502 -60.89 -0.61 -30.97
CA GLU A 502 -61.97 -0.41 -31.95
C GLU A 502 -62.73 -1.74 -32.07
N GLY A 503 -63.82 -1.87 -31.31
CA GLY A 503 -64.60 -3.12 -31.26
C GLY A 503 -65.29 -3.44 -29.94
N GLY A 504 -65.71 -2.44 -29.16
CA GLY A 504 -66.67 -2.61 -28.08
C GLY A 504 -67.92 -1.81 -28.39
N ASP A 505 -69.03 -2.48 -28.72
CA ASP A 505 -70.34 -1.96 -28.34
C ASP A 505 -70.37 -2.01 -26.80
N GLY A 506 -70.33 -0.85 -26.15
CA GLY A 506 -70.44 -0.70 -24.69
C GLY A 506 -69.22 -0.11 -24.01
#